data_AF-A0A7Y2H1G6-F1
#
_entry.id   AF-A0A7Y2H1G6-F1
#
_cell.length_a   1.000
_cell.length_b   1.000
_cell.length_c   1.000
_cell.angle_alpha   90.00
_cell.angle_beta   90.00
_cell.angle_gamma   90.00
#
_symmetry.space_group_name_H-M   'P 1'
#
loop_
_entity.id
_entity.type
_entity.pdbx_description
1 polymer ?
#
loop_
_entity_poly.entity_id
_entity_poly.type
_entity_poly.pdbx_seq_one_letter_code
_entity_poly.pdbx_strand_id
1 'polypeptide(L)' 'MQGHLKRGSENRPPLNEPYDVVIVGGGVHGAGVARDAALRGHRVLLVEQGDWASGT' A
#
# COMPACT_ATOMS: atom_id res chain seq x y z
N MET A 1 -21.68 11.52 21.06
CA MET A 1 -20.76 10.40 21.35
C MET A 1 -20.91 9.31 20.29
N GLN A 2 -20.26 9.44 19.14
CA GLN A 2 -19.88 8.30 18.30
C GLN A 2 -18.85 8.79 17.27
N GLY A 3 -17.59 8.44 17.51
CA GLY A 3 -16.48 8.70 16.60
C GLY A 3 -16.61 7.78 15.39
N HIS A 4 -17.05 8.34 14.26
CA HIS A 4 -16.93 7.68 12.98
C HIS A 4 -15.44 7.64 12.61
N LEU A 5 -14.80 6.50 12.83
CA LEU A 5 -13.42 6.23 12.44
C LEU A 5 -13.26 6.55 10.95
N LYS A 6 -12.48 7.59 10.63
CA LYS A 6 -12.04 7.93 9.27
C LYS A 6 -11.29 6.72 8.70
N ARG A 7 -11.92 5.90 7.86
CA ARG A 7 -11.26 4.81 7.14
C ARG A 7 -10.18 5.41 6.23
N GLY A 8 -8.91 5.38 6.65
CA GLY A 8 -7.68 5.23 5.86
C GLY A 8 -7.49 6.01 4.54
N SER A 9 -8.28 7.04 4.23
CA SER A 9 -8.27 7.71 2.92
C SER A 9 -7.55 9.06 2.91
N GLU A 10 -7.18 9.63 4.05
CA GLU A 10 -6.65 11.00 4.12
C GLU A 10 -5.18 11.15 3.73
N ASN A 11 -4.44 10.06 3.45
CA ASN A 11 -3.02 10.15 3.05
C ASN A 11 -2.61 9.17 1.95
N ARG A 12 -3.53 8.80 1.05
CA ARG A 12 -3.18 8.02 -0.14
C ARG A 12 -2.92 8.98 -1.29
N PRO A 13 -1.75 8.92 -1.94
CA PRO A 13 -1.55 9.67 -3.18
C PRO A 13 -2.62 9.26 -4.19
N PRO A 14 -3.20 10.21 -4.93
CA PRO A 14 -4.28 9.90 -5.85
C PRO A 14 -3.75 9.07 -7.03
N LEU A 15 -4.58 8.19 -7.61
CA LEU A 15 -4.15 7.28 -8.68
C LEU A 15 -3.82 7.99 -10.01
N ASN A 16 -4.17 9.27 -10.14
CA ASN A 16 -3.83 10.11 -11.28
C ASN A 16 -2.47 10.81 -11.12
N GLU A 17 -1.77 10.59 -10.00
CA GLU A 17 -0.39 11.00 -9.82
C GLU A 17 0.58 9.82 -10.06
N PRO A 18 1.79 10.09 -10.56
CA PRO A 18 2.78 9.05 -10.78
C PRO A 18 3.23 8.44 -9.45
N TYR A 19 3.32 7.11 -9.43
CA TYR A 19 4.00 6.36 -8.38
C TYR A 19 5.45 6.13 -8.78
N ASP A 20 6.34 6.15 -7.81
CA ASP A 20 7.76 5.90 -8.05
C ASP A 20 8.03 4.39 -8.16
N VAL A 21 7.25 3.58 -7.42
CA VAL A 21 7.37 2.12 -7.42
C VAL A 21 5.99 1.46 -7.38
N VAL A 22 5.77 0.46 -8.24
CA VAL A 22 4.59 -0.42 -8.20
C VAL A 22 5.04 -1.83 -7.86
N ILE A 23 4.39 -2.44 -6.87
CA ILE A 23 4.67 -3.79 -6.38
C ILE A 23 3.40 -4.62 -6.55
N VAL A 24 3.54 -5.78 -7.19
CA VAL A 24 2.45 -6.72 -7.44
C VAL A 24 2.67 -7.96 -6.59
N GLY A 25 1.71 -8.26 -5.72
CA GLY A 25 1.77 -9.34 -4.73
C GLY A 25 1.93 -8.80 -3.30
N GLY A 26 0.90 -8.94 -2.48
CA GLY A 26 0.80 -8.54 -1.07
C GLY A 26 1.22 -9.61 -0.06
N GLY A 27 2.08 -10.57 -0.48
CA GLY A 27 2.74 -11.51 0.43
C GLY A 27 3.87 -10.86 1.23
N VAL A 28 4.56 -11.64 2.07
CA VAL A 28 5.61 -11.13 2.98
C VAL A 28 6.73 -10.37 2.24
N HIS A 29 7.14 -10.86 1.07
CA HIS A 29 8.16 -10.21 0.26
C HIS A 29 7.67 -8.87 -0.31
N GLY A 30 6.49 -8.85 -0.91
CA GLY A 30 5.94 -7.62 -1.49
C GLY A 30 5.65 -6.56 -0.43
N ALA A 31 5.12 -6.96 0.73
CA ALA A 31 4.93 -6.06 1.87
C ALA A 31 6.26 -5.53 2.43
N GLY A 32 7.29 -6.39 2.53
CA GLY A 32 8.63 -5.99 2.97
C GLY A 32 9.29 -4.99 2.03
N VAL A 33 9.23 -5.23 0.73
CA VAL A 33 9.74 -4.32 -0.31
C VAL A 33 8.95 -3.01 -0.31
N ALA A 34 7.61 -3.06 -0.19
CA ALA A 34 6.79 -1.86 -0.13
C ALA A 34 7.14 -0.98 1.06
N ARG A 35 7.38 -1.61 2.22
CA ARG A 35 7.81 -0.92 3.44
C ARG A 35 9.19 -0.28 3.27
N ASP A 36 10.17 -1.00 2.72
CA ASP A 36 11.51 -0.46 2.48
C ASP A 36 11.48 0.73 1.51
N ALA A 37 10.78 0.59 0.38
CA ALA A 37 10.63 1.67 -0.58
C ALA A 37 9.90 2.90 0.01
N ALA A 38 8.84 2.70 0.79
CA ALA A 38 8.13 3.78 1.46
C ALA A 38 9.00 4.49 2.51
N LEU A 39 9.80 3.73 3.29
CA LEU A 39 10.73 4.30 4.28
C LEU A 39 11.86 5.12 3.63
N ARG A 40 12.16 4.87 2.36
CA ARG A 40 13.09 5.67 1.55
C ARG A 40 12.45 6.93 0.95
N GLY A 41 11.15 7.14 1.17
CA GLY A 41 10.41 8.30 0.69
C GLY A 41 9.77 8.14 -0.69
N HIS A 42 9.71 6.92 -1.23
CA HIS A 42 9.02 6.68 -2.50
C HIS A 42 7.49 6.62 -2.31
N ARG A 43 6.74 7.12 -3.30
CA ARG A 43 5.32 6.84 -3.44
C ARG A 43 5.15 5.44 -4.00
N VAL A 44 4.68 4.53 -3.15
CA VAL A 44 4.57 3.10 -3.46
C VAL A 44 3.11 2.70 -3.65
N LEU A 45 2.83 2.01 -4.75
CA LEU A 45 1.56 1.30 -4.97
C LEU A 45 1.80 -0.20 -4.78
N LEU A 46 1.22 -0.79 -3.73
CA LEU A 46 1.20 -2.24 -3.52
C LEU A 46 -0.20 -2.77 -3.85
N VAL A 47 -0.27 -3.72 -4.79
CA VAL A 47 -1.53 -4.36 -5.22
C VAL A 47 -1.47 -5.87 -5.01
N GLU A 48 -2.60 -6.45 -4.65
CA GLU A 48 -2.80 -7.89 -4.47
C GLU A 48 -4.10 -8.29 -5.18
N GLN A 49 -4.11 -9.47 -5.79
CA GLN A 49 -5.29 -10.02 -6.48
C GLN A 49 -6.33 -10.52 -5.46
N GLY A 50 -5.87 -11.15 -4.38
CA GLY A 50 -6.71 -11.71 -3.32
C GLY A 50 -6.77 -10.84 -2.06
N ASP A 51 -6.82 -11.51 -0.90
CA ASP A 51 -6.64 -10.85 0.39
C ASP A 51 -5.13 -10.76 0.73
N TRP A 52 -4.78 -9.92 1.68
CA TRP A 52 -3.39 -9.78 2.11
C TRP A 52 -2.83 -11.10 2.62
N ALA A 53 -1.61 -11.43 2.20
CA ALA A 53 -0.94 -12.67 2.55
C ALA A 53 -1.74 -13.96 2.24
N SER A 54 -2.65 -13.94 1.26
CA SER A 54 -3.40 -15.13 0.84
C SER A 54 -2.63 -16.09 -0.08
N GLY A 55 -1.39 -15.74 -0.44
CA GLY A 55 -0.46 -16.62 -1.16
C GLY A 55 0.20 -17.66 -0.25
N THR A 56 1.37 -18.16 -0.66
CA THR A 56 2.22 -19.07 0.15
C THR A 56 3.30 -18.34 0.91
#